data_AF-W2M4W9-F1
#
_entry.id   AF-W2M4W9-F1
#
_cell.length_a   1.000
_cell.length_b   1.000
_cell.length_c   1.000
_cell.angle_alpha   90.00
_cell.angle_beta   90.00
_cell.angle_gamma   90.00
#
_symmetry.space_group_name_H-M   'P 1'
#
loop_
_entity.id
_entity.type
_entity.pdbx_description
1 polymer ?
#
loop_
_entity_poly.entity_id
_entity_poly.type
_entity_poly.pdbx_seq_one_letter_code
_entity_poly.pdbx_strand_id
1 'polypeptide(L)'
;MATVDSELLRISRIADQKEKTAAYKTLLEEHLHDLASLKTIVIHLLGEDVLLVISRAVITHLASVVAGIDVDAHPWKLEFICFCLAKIKPRILSFEEPDVMFRESLAAMYMDEEEYIEAAKALAAINLESSTRQYTDVEKAEKYVKIAELYLQEDETVDAENFINRASRFIHN
;
A
#
# COMPACT_ATOMS: atom_id res chain seq x y z
N MET A 1 -27.45 9.24 12.87
CA MET A 1 -26.42 8.33 12.32
C MET A 1 -25.20 8.49 13.21
N ALA A 2 -24.69 7.40 13.77
CA ALA A 2 -23.45 7.45 14.56
C ALA A 2 -22.32 7.94 13.66
N THR A 3 -21.55 8.94 14.10
CA THR A 3 -20.40 9.41 13.33
C THR A 3 -19.30 8.36 13.38
N VAL A 4 -18.45 8.25 12.35
CA VAL A 4 -17.32 7.31 12.33
C VAL A 4 -16.48 7.38 13.60
N ASP A 5 -16.24 8.58 14.12
CA ASP A 5 -15.52 8.79 15.38
C ASP A 5 -16.17 8.08 16.58
N SER A 6 -17.51 8.04 16.63
CA SER A 6 -18.24 7.36 17.70
C SER A 6 -18.10 5.84 17.63
N GLU A 7 -18.07 5.27 16.42
CA GLU A 7 -17.80 3.84 16.22
C GLU A 7 -16.34 3.49 16.54
N LEU A 8 -15.38 4.34 16.13
CA LEU A 8 -13.97 4.17 16.48
C LEU A 8 -13.75 4.19 18.00
N LEU A 9 -14.41 5.11 18.72
CA LEU A 9 -14.40 5.17 20.18
C LEU A 9 -15.06 3.96 20.83
N ARG A 10 -16.10 3.38 20.21
CA ARG A 10 -16.73 2.15 20.69
C ARG A 10 -15.79 0.96 20.52
N ILE A 11 -15.19 0.80 19.34
CA ILE A 11 -14.26 -0.30 19.03
C ILE A 11 -12.99 -0.20 19.89
N SER A 12 -12.50 1.02 20.17
CA SER A 12 -11.30 1.21 21.01
C SER A 12 -11.46 0.66 22.44
N ARG A 13 -12.70 0.55 22.94
CA ARG A 13 -13.04 0.01 24.26
C ARG A 13 -13.20 -1.52 24.30
N ILE A 14 -13.19 -2.19 23.16
CA ILE A 14 -13.24 -3.66 23.11
C ILE A 14 -11.97 -4.22 23.76
N ALA A 15 -12.14 -5.10 24.76
CA ALA A 15 -11.05 -5.69 25.51
C ALA A 15 -10.38 -6.86 24.75
N ASP A 16 -11.18 -7.65 24.03
CA ASP A 16 -10.68 -8.75 23.21
C ASP A 16 -10.03 -8.23 21.92
N GLN A 17 -8.75 -8.54 21.72
CA GLN A 17 -7.99 -7.97 20.60
C GLN A 17 -8.40 -8.57 19.25
N LYS A 18 -8.91 -9.80 19.23
CA LYS A 18 -9.36 -10.47 18.00
C LYS A 18 -10.68 -9.88 17.53
N GLU A 19 -11.63 -9.72 18.45
CA GLU A 19 -12.91 -9.05 18.22
C GLU A 19 -12.68 -7.59 17.81
N LYS A 20 -11.79 -6.88 18.49
CA LYS A 20 -11.41 -5.51 18.15
C LYS A 20 -10.85 -5.38 16.72
N THR A 21 -9.97 -6.29 16.34
CA THR A 21 -9.41 -6.34 14.98
C THR A 21 -10.51 -6.59 13.94
N ALA A 22 -11.40 -7.55 14.20
CA ALA A 22 -12.51 -7.86 13.30
C ALA A 22 -13.47 -6.66 13.17
N ALA A 23 -13.80 -5.99 14.27
CA ALA A 23 -14.69 -4.83 14.26
C ALA A 23 -14.13 -3.66 13.44
N TYR A 24 -12.81 -3.39 13.51
CA TYR A 24 -12.19 -2.38 12.63
C TYR A 24 -12.25 -2.77 11.15
N LYS A 25 -12.06 -4.05 10.82
CA LYS A 25 -12.17 -4.52 9.43
C LYS A 25 -13.59 -4.35 8.89
N THR A 26 -14.60 -4.75 9.67
CA THR A 26 -16.00 -4.55 9.31
C THR A 26 -16.34 -3.08 9.13
N LEU A 27 -15.89 -2.20 10.04
CA LEU A 27 -16.14 -0.76 9.93
C LEU A 27 -15.56 -0.17 8.63
N LEU A 28 -14.36 -0.59 8.24
CA LEU A 28 -13.75 -0.17 6.97
C LEU A 28 -14.59 -0.60 5.77
N GLU A 29 -15.00 -1.87 5.73
CA GLU A 29 -15.81 -2.43 4.64
C GLU A 29 -17.15 -1.71 4.49
N GLU A 30 -17.81 -1.39 5.60
CA GLU A 30 -19.06 -0.64 5.62
C GLU A 30 -18.92 0.77 5.04
N HIS A 31 -17.74 1.39 5.18
CA HIS A 31 -17.46 2.77 4.77
C HIS A 31 -16.64 2.88 3.48
N LEU A 32 -16.48 1.80 2.70
CA LEU A 32 -15.71 1.85 1.45
C LEU A 32 -16.23 2.89 0.45
N HIS A 33 -17.51 3.26 0.53
CA HIS A 33 -18.12 4.25 -0.35
C HIS A 33 -17.82 5.71 0.03
N ASP A 34 -17.29 5.97 1.23
CA ASP A 34 -17.03 7.32 1.74
C ASP A 34 -15.54 7.54 2.04
N LEU A 35 -14.88 8.26 1.13
CA LEU A 35 -13.47 8.61 1.23
C LEU A 35 -13.14 9.37 2.53
N ALA A 36 -14.01 10.25 3.00
CA ALA A 36 -13.75 11.04 4.21
C ALA A 36 -13.71 10.14 5.44
N SER A 37 -14.69 9.23 5.54
CA SER A 37 -14.74 8.20 6.59
C SER A 37 -13.53 7.29 6.55
N LEU A 38 -13.13 6.79 5.38
CA LEU A 38 -11.94 5.95 5.23
C LEU A 38 -10.66 6.66 5.70
N LYS A 39 -10.46 7.92 5.30
CA LYS A 39 -9.31 8.72 5.73
C LYS A 39 -9.28 8.89 7.25
N THR A 40 -10.42 9.14 7.88
CA THR A 40 -10.55 9.23 9.35
C THR A 40 -10.17 7.92 10.03
N ILE A 41 -10.67 6.78 9.53
CA ILE A 41 -10.35 5.46 10.08
C ILE A 41 -8.84 5.16 9.95
N VAL A 42 -8.24 5.45 8.79
CA VAL A 42 -6.79 5.27 8.58
C VAL A 42 -5.96 6.13 9.54
N ILE A 43 -6.34 7.40 9.74
CA ILE A 43 -5.67 8.29 10.71
C ILE A 43 -5.73 7.69 12.12
N HIS A 44 -6.89 7.22 12.55
CA HIS A 44 -7.07 6.57 13.85
C HIS A 44 -6.22 5.31 14.01
N LEU A 45 -6.25 4.41 13.01
CA LEU A 45 -5.48 3.17 13.02
C LEU A 45 -3.96 3.40 13.04
N LEU A 46 -3.48 4.45 12.38
CA LEU A 46 -2.06 4.81 12.35
C LEU A 46 -1.61 5.64 13.57
N GLY A 47 -2.56 6.04 14.43
CA GLY A 47 -2.30 6.69 15.70
C GLY A 47 -1.57 5.78 16.71
N GLU A 48 -1.27 6.33 17.88
CA GLU A 48 -0.61 5.61 18.98
C GLU A 48 -1.60 4.90 19.91
N ASP A 49 -2.89 5.24 19.83
CA ASP A 49 -3.96 4.67 20.67
C ASP A 49 -4.37 3.24 20.27
N VAL A 50 -3.92 2.78 19.09
CA VAL A 50 -4.20 1.44 18.57
C VAL A 50 -2.94 0.60 18.63
N LEU A 51 -3.05 -0.61 19.19
CA LEU A 51 -1.95 -1.55 19.25
C LEU A 51 -1.43 -1.85 17.83
N LEU A 52 -0.11 -1.78 17.66
CA LEU A 52 0.54 -1.92 16.35
C LEU A 52 0.13 -3.19 15.61
N VAL A 53 -0.02 -4.32 16.31
CA VAL A 53 -0.44 -5.58 15.70
C VAL A 53 -1.83 -5.50 15.07
N ILE A 54 -2.75 -4.75 15.66
CA ILE A 54 -4.10 -4.51 15.15
C ILE A 54 -4.01 -3.57 13.96
N SER A 55 -3.32 -2.44 14.10
CA SER A 55 -3.13 -1.48 13.02
C SER A 55 -2.55 -2.14 11.78
N ARG A 56 -1.50 -2.97 11.92
CA ARG A 56 -0.92 -3.77 10.84
C ARG A 56 -1.97 -4.67 10.20
N ALA A 57 -2.62 -5.52 10.99
CA ALA A 57 -3.60 -6.49 10.48
C ALA A 57 -4.79 -5.83 9.75
N VAL A 58 -5.23 -4.66 10.21
CA VAL A 58 -6.34 -3.93 9.62
C VAL A 58 -5.90 -3.15 8.37
N ILE A 59 -4.74 -2.49 8.38
CA ILE A 59 -4.25 -1.74 7.23
C ILE A 59 -3.82 -2.67 6.09
N THR A 60 -3.23 -3.84 6.38
CA THR A 60 -2.97 -4.89 5.38
C THR A 60 -4.28 -5.39 4.77
N HIS A 61 -5.31 -5.60 5.60
CA HIS A 61 -6.64 -5.98 5.10
C HIS A 61 -7.23 -4.90 4.19
N LEU A 62 -7.12 -3.63 4.59
CA LEU A 62 -7.55 -2.50 3.77
C LEU A 62 -6.83 -2.47 2.41
N ALA A 63 -5.51 -2.67 2.38
CA ALA A 63 -4.75 -2.70 1.14
C ALA A 63 -5.23 -3.82 0.20
N SER A 64 -5.55 -5.00 0.74
CA SER A 64 -6.14 -6.12 -0.01
C SER A 64 -7.51 -5.76 -0.59
N VAL A 65 -8.40 -5.18 0.22
CA VAL A 65 -9.75 -4.79 -0.20
C VAL A 65 -9.67 -3.73 -1.30
N VAL A 66 -8.85 -2.69 -1.12
CA VAL A 66 -8.67 -1.61 -2.10
C VAL A 66 -8.08 -2.12 -3.41
N ALA A 67 -7.17 -3.08 -3.37
CA ALA A 67 -6.62 -3.69 -4.59
C ALA A 67 -7.72 -4.33 -5.45
N GLY A 68 -8.72 -4.98 -4.83
CA GLY A 68 -9.85 -5.60 -5.52
C GLY A 68 -10.97 -4.66 -5.98
N ILE A 69 -10.90 -3.38 -5.62
CA ILE A 69 -11.90 -2.38 -6.05
C ILE A 69 -11.62 -1.96 -7.49
N ASP A 70 -12.63 -2.03 -8.34
CA ASP A 70 -12.57 -1.48 -9.69
C ASP A 70 -12.45 0.05 -9.65
N VAL A 71 -11.47 0.59 -10.39
CA VAL A 71 -11.19 2.04 -10.46
C VAL A 71 -12.35 2.78 -11.09
N ASP A 72 -13.01 2.20 -12.11
CA ASP A 72 -14.15 2.80 -12.79
C ASP A 72 -15.36 2.97 -11.87
N ALA A 73 -15.49 2.07 -10.89
CA ALA A 73 -16.55 2.13 -9.89
C ALA A 73 -16.23 3.15 -8.76
N HIS A 74 -14.95 3.46 -8.52
CA HIS A 74 -14.49 4.23 -7.37
C HIS A 74 -13.33 5.17 -7.74
N PRO A 75 -13.61 6.36 -8.32
CA PRO A 75 -12.58 7.31 -8.75
C PRO A 75 -11.73 7.87 -7.60
N TRP A 76 -12.18 7.74 -6.35
CA TRP A 76 -11.41 8.13 -5.17
C TRP A 76 -10.23 7.19 -4.86
N LYS A 77 -10.15 6.00 -5.49
CA LYS A 77 -9.16 4.97 -5.17
C LYS A 77 -7.73 5.48 -5.27
N LEU A 78 -7.39 6.21 -6.35
CA LEU A 78 -6.06 6.79 -6.55
C LEU A 78 -5.68 7.74 -5.42
N GLU A 79 -6.56 8.71 -5.14
CA GLU A 79 -6.36 9.70 -4.08
C GLU A 79 -6.20 9.01 -2.70
N PHE A 80 -6.99 7.98 -2.45
CA PHE A 80 -6.95 7.25 -1.19
C PHE A 80 -5.66 6.45 -1.00
N ILE A 81 -5.18 5.74 -2.02
CA ILE A 81 -3.90 5.01 -1.96
C ILE A 81 -2.75 5.99 -1.70
N CYS A 82 -2.70 7.11 -2.43
CA CYS A 82 -1.69 8.16 -2.22
C CYS A 82 -1.75 8.72 -0.79
N PHE A 83 -2.94 8.94 -0.25
CA PHE A 83 -3.12 9.35 1.14
C PHE A 83 -2.58 8.32 2.13
N CYS A 84 -2.91 7.03 1.95
CA CYS A 84 -2.43 5.94 2.81
C CYS A 84 -0.90 5.86 2.81
N LEU A 85 -0.26 5.91 1.64
CA LEU A 85 1.19 5.92 1.50
C LEU A 85 1.83 7.11 2.22
N ALA A 86 1.25 8.31 2.09
CA ALA A 86 1.74 9.50 2.79
C ALA A 86 1.64 9.38 4.31
N LYS A 87 0.57 8.74 4.83
CA LYS A 87 0.38 8.51 6.26
C LYS A 87 1.22 7.38 6.83
N ILE A 88 1.53 6.36 6.02
CA ILE A 88 2.41 5.24 6.41
C ILE A 88 3.88 5.68 6.46
N LYS A 89 4.31 6.57 5.55
CA LYS A 89 5.72 6.99 5.39
C LYS A 89 6.49 7.28 6.69
N PRO A 90 5.95 8.01 7.69
CA PRO A 90 6.66 8.29 8.95
C PRO A 90 6.98 7.05 9.78
N ARG A 91 6.22 5.97 9.61
CA ARG A 91 6.34 4.71 10.33
C ARG A 91 6.52 3.52 9.37
N ILE A 92 7.16 3.73 8.22
CA ILE A 92 7.22 2.73 7.14
C ILE A 92 7.77 1.37 7.59
N LEU A 93 8.79 1.33 8.45
CA LEU A 93 9.34 0.08 9.03
C LEU A 93 8.29 -0.69 9.86
N SER A 94 7.29 0.01 10.38
CA SER A 94 6.17 -0.60 11.09
C SER A 94 5.07 -1.10 10.16
N PHE A 95 5.04 -0.72 8.88
CA PHE A 95 3.93 -0.97 7.97
C PHE A 95 4.43 -1.35 6.56
N GLU A 96 5.52 -2.12 6.49
CA GLU A 96 6.16 -2.45 5.20
C GLU A 96 5.27 -3.28 4.29
N GLU A 97 4.60 -4.31 4.84
CA GLU A 97 3.68 -5.16 4.06
C GLU A 97 2.55 -4.35 3.39
N PRO A 98 1.75 -3.54 4.12
CA PRO A 98 0.74 -2.72 3.47
C PRO A 98 1.33 -1.62 2.56
N ASP A 99 2.51 -1.05 2.87
CA ASP A 99 3.18 -0.09 1.96
C ASP A 99 3.47 -0.73 0.60
N VAL A 100 4.01 -1.96 0.59
CA VAL A 100 4.24 -2.73 -0.64
C VAL A 100 2.94 -2.95 -1.40
N MET A 101 1.90 -3.42 -0.73
CA MET A 101 0.60 -3.70 -1.38
C MET A 101 -0.02 -2.42 -1.99
N PHE A 102 0.05 -1.29 -1.28
CA PHE A 102 -0.42 -0.01 -1.81
C PHE A 102 0.40 0.46 -3.01
N ARG A 103 1.74 0.30 -2.99
CA ARG A 103 2.61 0.65 -4.13
C ARG A 103 2.37 -0.23 -5.35
N GLU A 104 2.16 -1.53 -5.14
CA GLU A 104 1.84 -2.46 -6.22
C GLU A 104 0.46 -2.13 -6.84
N SER A 105 -0.55 -1.85 -6.00
CA SER A 105 -1.85 -1.40 -6.50
C SER A 105 -1.76 -0.05 -7.21
N LEU A 106 -0.96 0.89 -6.72
CA LEU A 106 -0.76 2.20 -7.35
C LEU A 106 -0.07 2.04 -8.71
N ALA A 107 0.95 1.20 -8.79
CA ALA A 107 1.64 0.93 -10.04
C ALA A 107 0.73 0.25 -11.07
N ALA A 108 -0.13 -0.68 -10.64
CA ALA A 108 -1.12 -1.31 -11.52
C ALA A 108 -2.06 -0.25 -12.13
N MET A 109 -2.58 0.66 -11.32
CA MET A 109 -3.45 1.74 -11.79
C MET A 109 -2.74 2.64 -12.81
N TYR A 110 -1.51 3.06 -12.54
CA TYR A 110 -0.75 3.86 -13.49
C TYR A 110 -0.43 3.10 -14.79
N MET A 111 -0.18 1.79 -14.74
CA MET A 111 0.00 1.00 -15.96
C MET A 111 -1.27 0.91 -16.80
N ASP A 112 -2.44 0.77 -16.15
CA ASP A 112 -3.73 0.73 -16.84
C ASP A 112 -4.08 2.08 -17.50
N GLU A 113 -3.59 3.19 -16.94
CA GLU A 113 -3.72 4.55 -17.48
C GLU A 113 -2.56 4.94 -18.44
N GLU A 114 -1.67 4.00 -18.80
CA GLU A 114 -0.47 4.23 -19.62
C GLU A 114 0.53 5.26 -19.04
N GLU A 115 0.43 5.58 -17.74
CA GLU A 115 1.35 6.43 -16.99
C GLU A 115 2.57 5.63 -16.51
N TYR A 116 3.35 5.07 -17.45
CA TYR A 116 4.39 4.08 -17.16
C TYR A 116 5.51 4.60 -16.24
N ILE A 117 5.86 5.89 -16.35
CA ILE A 117 6.86 6.53 -15.48
C ILE A 117 6.40 6.56 -14.02
N GLU A 118 5.14 6.89 -13.77
CA GLU A 118 4.60 6.93 -12.41
C GLU A 118 4.44 5.52 -11.84
N ALA A 119 4.09 4.53 -12.67
CA ALA A 119 4.13 3.13 -12.29
C ALA A 119 5.54 2.68 -11.88
N ALA A 120 6.56 3.04 -12.66
CA ALA A 120 7.96 2.71 -12.38
C ALA A 120 8.42 3.34 -11.05
N LYS A 121 8.09 4.62 -10.81
CA LYS A 121 8.39 5.32 -9.56
C LYS A 121 7.70 4.68 -8.35
N ALA A 122 6.43 4.27 -8.49
CA ALA A 122 5.69 3.61 -7.43
C ALA A 122 6.36 2.30 -6.99
N LEU A 123 6.76 1.46 -7.96
CA LEU A 123 7.48 0.20 -7.71
C LEU A 123 8.90 0.43 -7.19
N ALA A 124 9.64 1.39 -7.74
CA ALA A 124 11.02 1.70 -7.34
C ALA A 124 11.14 2.16 -5.88
N ALA A 125 10.06 2.71 -5.33
CA ALA A 125 10.02 3.15 -3.95
C ALA A 125 9.75 2.02 -2.93
N ILE A 126 9.52 0.78 -3.39
CA ILE A 126 9.51 -0.40 -2.52
C ILE A 126 10.94 -0.68 -2.03
N ASN A 127 11.11 -0.83 -0.72
CA ASN A 127 12.40 -1.17 -0.13
C ASN A 127 12.73 -2.66 -0.29
N LEU A 128 13.42 -3.03 -1.36
CA LEU A 128 13.77 -4.44 -1.66
C LEU A 128 15.01 -4.96 -0.91
N GLU A 129 15.87 -4.06 -0.43
CA GLU A 129 17.18 -4.42 0.12
C GLU A 129 17.21 -4.47 1.64
N SER A 130 16.44 -3.59 2.31
CA SER A 130 16.43 -3.47 3.77
C SER A 130 15.05 -3.67 4.40
N SER A 131 14.15 -4.34 3.67
CA SER A 131 12.84 -4.75 4.17
C SER A 131 12.96 -5.88 5.20
N THR A 132 12.06 -5.91 6.19
CA THR A 132 11.92 -7.04 7.11
C THR A 132 11.48 -8.33 6.40
N ARG A 133 10.69 -8.21 5.32
CA ARG A 133 10.45 -9.31 4.39
C ARG A 133 11.74 -9.56 3.61
N GLN A 134 12.23 -10.80 3.72
CA GLN A 134 13.35 -11.28 2.91
C GLN A 134 12.85 -11.58 1.50
N TYR A 135 13.25 -10.76 0.54
CA TYR A 135 13.08 -11.05 -0.88
C TYR A 135 14.23 -11.93 -1.36
N THR A 136 13.90 -12.97 -2.12
CA THR A 136 14.87 -13.76 -2.85
C THR A 136 15.55 -12.93 -3.94
N ASP A 137 16.74 -13.35 -4.36
CA ASP A 137 17.46 -12.66 -5.44
C ASP A 137 16.66 -12.66 -6.75
N VAL A 138 15.89 -13.72 -7.01
CA VAL A 138 14.97 -13.81 -8.15
C VAL A 138 13.85 -12.76 -8.04
N GLU A 139 13.14 -12.67 -6.91
CA GLU A 139 12.08 -11.66 -6.72
C GLU A 139 12.60 -10.22 -6.87
N LYS A 140 13.83 -9.95 -6.39
CA LYS A 140 14.47 -8.64 -6.56
C LYS A 140 14.79 -8.36 -8.01
N ALA A 141 15.39 -9.32 -8.72
CA ALA A 141 15.71 -9.19 -10.13
C ALA A 141 14.45 -8.93 -10.96
N GLU A 142 13.39 -9.72 -10.75
CA GLU A 142 12.10 -9.56 -11.44
C GLU A 142 11.50 -8.16 -11.24
N LYS A 143 11.52 -7.64 -10.01
CA LYS A 143 11.01 -6.28 -9.74
C LYS A 143 11.86 -5.21 -10.43
N TYR A 144 13.18 -5.32 -10.42
CA TYR A 144 14.04 -4.36 -11.12
C TYR A 144 13.89 -4.42 -12.65
N VAL A 145 13.76 -5.63 -13.22
CA VAL A 145 13.45 -5.79 -14.65
C VAL A 145 12.12 -5.14 -14.98
N LYS A 146 11.08 -5.38 -14.17
CA LYS A 146 9.76 -4.77 -14.39
C LYS A 146 9.81 -3.24 -14.35
N ILE A 147 10.57 -2.66 -13.42
CA ILE A 147 10.77 -1.20 -13.36
C ILE A 147 11.47 -0.70 -14.63
N ALA A 148 12.51 -1.40 -15.11
CA ALA A 148 13.20 -1.04 -16.34
C ALA A 148 12.30 -1.13 -17.58
N GLU A 149 11.48 -2.18 -17.69
CA GLU A 149 10.50 -2.34 -18.78
C GLU A 149 9.52 -1.17 -18.85
N LEU A 150 9.09 -0.64 -17.70
CA LEU A 150 8.20 0.52 -17.62
C LEU A 150 8.88 1.80 -18.10
N TYR A 151 10.12 2.06 -17.70
CA TYR A 151 10.89 3.20 -18.23
C TYR A 151 11.10 3.10 -19.75
N LEU A 152 11.31 1.88 -20.28
CA LEU A 152 11.47 1.66 -21.72
C LEU A 152 10.19 1.92 -22.54
N GLN A 153 8.99 1.88 -21.93
CA GLN A 153 7.76 2.24 -22.68
C GLN A 153 7.76 3.71 -23.11
N GLU A 154 8.44 4.57 -22.36
CA GLU A 154 8.51 6.02 -22.58
C GLU A 154 9.91 6.48 -23.03
N ASP A 155 10.72 5.57 -23.59
CA ASP A 155 12.08 5.83 -24.08
C ASP A 155 13.07 6.38 -23.02
N GLU A 156 12.78 6.22 -21.72
CA GLU A 156 13.65 6.63 -20.60
C GLU A 156 14.80 5.61 -20.39
N THR A 157 15.66 5.52 -21.39
CA THR A 157 16.74 4.52 -21.50
C THR A 157 17.77 4.60 -20.37
N VAL A 158 18.06 5.79 -19.85
CA VAL A 158 19.02 5.99 -18.75
C VAL A 158 18.51 5.36 -17.46
N ASP A 159 17.25 5.63 -17.11
CA ASP A 159 16.65 5.04 -15.91
C ASP A 159 16.45 3.54 -16.07
N ALA A 160 16.03 3.08 -17.25
CA ALA A 160 15.94 1.65 -17.54
C ALA A 160 17.29 0.93 -17.34
N GLU A 161 18.38 1.47 -17.92
CA GLU A 161 19.73 0.89 -17.78
C GLU A 161 20.17 0.83 -16.31
N ASN A 162 19.88 1.87 -15.52
CA ASN A 162 20.16 1.87 -14.08
C ASN A 162 19.48 0.70 -13.36
N PHE A 163 18.22 0.41 -13.68
CA PHE A 163 17.49 -0.70 -13.05
C PHE A 163 17.93 -2.07 -13.56
N ILE A 164 18.28 -2.22 -14.85
CA ILE A 164 18.88 -3.46 -15.37
C ILE A 164 20.23 -3.75 -14.68
N ASN A 165 21.05 -2.73 -14.47
CA ASN A 165 22.32 -2.87 -13.75
C ASN A 165 22.13 -3.26 -12.27
N ARG A 166 20.98 -2.96 -11.67
CA ARG A 166 20.62 -3.47 -10.33
C ARG A 166 20.16 -4.91 -10.41
N ALA A 167 19.33 -5.27 -11.38
CA ALA A 167 18.85 -6.64 -11.59
C ALA A 167 20.01 -7.63 -11.82
N SER A 168 21.01 -7.26 -12.63
CA SER A 168 22.14 -8.13 -12.98
C SER A 168 22.94 -8.61 -11.76
N ARG A 169 22.98 -7.83 -10.68
CA ARG A 169 23.66 -8.18 -9.42
C ARG A 169 23.02 -9.39 -8.71
N PHE A 170 21.76 -9.69 -9.01
CA PHE A 170 21.01 -10.78 -8.41
C PHE A 170 20.86 -12.00 -9.34
N ILE A 171 21.22 -11.87 -10.62
CA ILE A 171 21.15 -12.96 -11.62
C ILE A 171 22.46 -13.77 -11.67
N HIS A 172 23.59 -13.15 -11.31
CA HIS A 172 24.92 -13.75 -11.40
C HIS A 172 25.45 -14.35 -10.07
N ASN A 173 24.58 -14.52 -9.07
CA ASN A 173 24.91 -15.16 -7.79
C ASN A 173 24.43 -16.60 -7.72
#